data_AF-A0A7J6D837-F1
#
_entry.id   AF-A0A7J6D837-F1
#
_cell.length_a   1.000
_cell.length_b   1.000
_cell.length_c   1.000
_cell.angle_alpha   90.00
_cell.angle_beta   90.00
_cell.angle_gamma   90.00
#
_symmetry.space_group_name_H-M   'P 1'
#
loop_
_entity.id
_entity.type
_entity.pdbx_description
1 polymer ?
#
loop_
_entity_poly.entity_id
_entity_poly.type
_entity_poly.pdbx_seq_one_letter_code
_entity_poly.pdbx_strand_id
1 'polypeptide(L)'
;MITLALLTCIVLRAFSIQAKVVDSFDECREFFYKNTEPGGMDQNAKKICQMYEEGGPYHYATLYSVPHRIPLYSAYTLDPDCSSTPGVTCDNKWHVEPQISQHQNPTNHMVLEKDSDENVIKGNQSISSDYNDTGYDRGHLNPNTFQYSEGRMATCTLTNAAPMDACFNSVHWKRWESTLRSFLLQKLVSVHGSATAYIVTGTVPNATERIPQKGTSGDSGRVTVPSHIWTAVCYKHHTDDSESFSFSFMGRNQSAEPGISLMRVSNLNDRLSELYSEQSKTPQLIKIFVDECGENNKLNMIQEMFQKLVNLPVNEGVKMSPDVQNMLGALKRIVSSDSISSKSNVKVRKMTSNLAFDSMHDYYTVTEELKAFSGISCLLTHAKPLDIQDELRKREVSEGSDAVECLLVPEKQKTAADGSPCSSISDSGESCECKTAGDTKPCCSSPCLYHDSLEGYRCYSGQTQIPCSPPYSVITYKGERCMDDYQCATYGCDFYWCWTGSLPHNWDYCSPPLWHSKAKNWKYCHSNHACAKYGSEYKWCYTDDEGNWDYCCTSDDCYSAVNDQTCRSDHLCGYHGYSYLWCYTDDIGNWDYCCKDCH
;
A
#
# COMPACT_ATOMS: atom_id res chain seq x y z
N MET A 1 -56.89 31.47 -28.78
CA MET A 1 -55.75 31.33 -27.86
C MET A 1 -56.08 30.42 -26.66
N ILE A 2 -56.56 29.19 -26.89
CA ILE A 2 -56.85 28.23 -25.80
C ILE A 2 -56.24 26.85 -26.07
N THR A 3 -55.77 26.57 -27.29
CA THR A 3 -55.20 25.27 -27.68
C THR A 3 -53.70 25.13 -27.46
N LEU A 4 -52.96 26.22 -27.18
CA LEU A 4 -51.51 26.19 -26.97
C LEU A 4 -51.10 26.02 -25.49
N ALA A 5 -52.03 26.20 -24.54
CA ALA A 5 -51.75 26.12 -23.10
C ALA A 5 -51.91 24.70 -22.51
N LEU A 6 -52.56 23.78 -23.24
CA LEU A 6 -52.72 22.39 -22.79
C LEU A 6 -51.56 21.47 -23.21
N LEU A 7 -50.79 21.84 -24.24
CA LEU A 7 -49.62 21.04 -24.65
C LEU A 7 -48.37 21.32 -23.80
N THR A 8 -48.26 22.50 -23.17
CA THR A 8 -47.12 22.84 -22.30
C THR A 8 -47.23 22.25 -20.90
N CYS A 9 -48.43 21.89 -20.44
CA CYS A 9 -48.62 21.23 -19.13
C CYS A 9 -48.49 19.70 -19.15
N ILE A 10 -48.49 19.06 -20.33
CA ILE A 10 -48.35 17.60 -20.46
C ILE A 10 -46.87 17.18 -20.62
N VAL A 11 -46.00 18.07 -21.12
CA VAL A 11 -44.56 17.78 -21.29
C VAL A 11 -43.77 17.97 -19.98
N LEU A 12 -44.33 18.65 -18.97
CA LEU A 12 -43.72 18.81 -17.63
C LEU A 12 -44.11 17.71 -16.62
N ARG A 13 -44.79 16.63 -17.06
CA ARG A 13 -45.23 15.51 -16.21
C ARG A 13 -44.56 14.17 -16.55
N ALA A 14 -43.61 14.14 -17.48
CA ALA A 14 -42.96 12.90 -17.93
C ALA A 14 -41.53 12.68 -17.43
N PHE A 15 -40.94 13.61 -16.68
CA PHE A 15 -39.77 13.30 -15.85
C PHE A 15 -40.26 12.84 -14.49
N SER A 16 -40.84 11.64 -14.45
CA SER A 16 -40.85 10.85 -13.22
C SER A 16 -39.39 10.54 -12.92
N ILE A 17 -38.76 11.38 -12.11
CA ILE A 17 -37.48 11.08 -11.47
C ILE A 17 -37.75 9.84 -10.61
N GLN A 18 -37.39 8.66 -11.12
CA GLN A 18 -37.51 7.41 -10.38
C GLN A 18 -36.27 7.21 -9.50
N ALA A 19 -36.55 6.88 -8.23
CA ALA A 19 -35.61 6.70 -7.12
C ALA A 19 -34.46 5.74 -7.45
N LYS A 20 -33.25 5.97 -6.91
CA LYS A 20 -32.03 5.43 -7.52
C LYS A 20 -31.65 3.97 -7.17
N VAL A 21 -32.53 3.08 -7.58
CA VAL A 21 -32.20 1.76 -8.13
C VAL A 21 -32.52 1.92 -9.60
N VAL A 22 -31.51 1.72 -10.45
CA VAL A 22 -31.57 2.11 -11.86
C VAL A 22 -31.95 0.93 -12.74
N ASP A 23 -32.56 1.21 -13.90
CA ASP A 23 -32.79 0.21 -14.93
C ASP A 23 -31.49 -0.15 -15.68
N SER A 24 -30.53 0.78 -15.74
CA SER A 24 -29.20 0.63 -16.34
C SER A 24 -28.14 1.42 -15.56
N PHE A 25 -26.87 1.02 -15.62
CA PHE A 25 -25.78 1.77 -14.99
C PHE A 25 -25.37 3.05 -15.76
N ASP A 26 -26.19 3.58 -16.67
CA ASP A 26 -25.81 4.71 -17.54
C ASP A 26 -25.34 5.95 -16.76
N GLU A 27 -25.91 6.17 -15.58
CA GLU A 27 -25.59 7.30 -14.70
C GLU A 27 -24.33 7.11 -13.84
N CYS A 28 -23.77 5.90 -13.77
CA CYS A 28 -22.54 5.61 -13.03
C CYS A 28 -21.60 4.69 -13.83
N ARG A 29 -21.64 4.84 -15.16
CA ARG A 29 -20.88 4.00 -16.11
C ARG A 29 -19.37 4.21 -16.00
N GLU A 30 -18.94 5.33 -15.44
CA GLU A 30 -17.55 5.70 -15.22
C GLU A 30 -16.79 4.72 -14.32
N PHE A 31 -17.48 3.93 -13.49
CA PHE A 31 -16.86 2.88 -12.68
C PHE A 31 -16.56 1.60 -13.45
N PHE A 32 -17.00 1.52 -14.71
CA PHE A 32 -16.81 0.36 -15.56
C PHE A 32 -15.79 0.64 -16.64
N TYR A 33 -14.89 -0.33 -16.85
CA TYR A 33 -13.93 -0.24 -17.94
C TYR A 33 -14.65 -0.13 -19.29
N LYS A 34 -14.26 0.86 -20.10
CA LYS A 34 -14.94 1.22 -21.36
C LYS A 34 -16.46 1.43 -21.19
N ASN A 35 -16.89 1.90 -20.02
CA ASN A 35 -18.31 2.14 -19.70
C ASN A 35 -19.20 0.89 -19.90
N THR A 36 -18.64 -0.32 -19.76
CA THR A 36 -19.34 -1.59 -20.04
C THR A 36 -19.44 -2.43 -18.78
N GLU A 37 -20.66 -2.72 -18.33
CA GLU A 37 -20.92 -3.55 -17.16
C GLU A 37 -20.53 -5.04 -17.37
N PRO A 38 -20.17 -5.78 -16.31
CA PRO A 38 -20.02 -7.23 -16.36
C PRO A 38 -21.30 -7.92 -16.88
N GLY A 39 -21.12 -8.89 -17.78
CA GLY A 39 -22.19 -9.69 -18.37
C GLY A 39 -22.30 -11.09 -17.79
N GLY A 40 -23.46 -11.73 -17.99
CA GLY A 40 -23.69 -13.16 -17.71
C GLY A 40 -24.20 -13.50 -16.32
N MET A 41 -24.37 -12.52 -15.42
CA MET A 41 -24.98 -12.72 -14.10
C MET A 41 -26.50 -12.50 -14.16
N ASP A 42 -27.18 -12.74 -13.03
CA ASP A 42 -28.64 -12.62 -12.90
C ASP A 42 -29.15 -11.27 -13.41
N GLN A 43 -29.89 -11.31 -14.52
CA GLN A 43 -30.46 -10.13 -15.18
C GLN A 43 -31.59 -9.49 -14.37
N ASN A 44 -32.13 -10.18 -13.37
CA ASN A 44 -33.17 -9.63 -12.48
C ASN A 44 -32.59 -8.97 -11.22
N ALA A 45 -31.26 -9.03 -11.03
CA ALA A 45 -30.59 -8.34 -9.94
C ALA A 45 -30.75 -6.82 -10.08
N LYS A 46 -30.79 -6.12 -8.95
CA LYS A 46 -30.97 -4.68 -8.89
C LYS A 46 -29.67 -3.97 -9.18
N LYS A 47 -29.68 -3.05 -10.14
CA LYS A 47 -28.56 -2.17 -10.45
C LYS A 47 -28.64 -0.94 -9.55
N ILE A 48 -27.56 -0.66 -8.83
CA ILE A 48 -27.48 0.43 -7.85
C ILE A 48 -26.28 1.29 -8.21
N CYS A 49 -26.50 2.58 -8.46
CA CYS A 49 -25.43 3.58 -8.43
C CYS A 49 -25.40 4.18 -7.03
N GLN A 50 -24.33 3.92 -6.30
CA GLN A 50 -24.27 4.15 -4.85
C GLN A 50 -24.07 5.63 -4.56
N MET A 51 -25.03 6.24 -3.86
CA MET A 51 -25.07 7.67 -3.52
C MET A 51 -25.27 7.82 -2.02
N TYR A 52 -24.34 8.50 -1.35
CA TYR A 52 -24.36 8.65 0.11
C TYR A 52 -25.36 9.71 0.57
N GLU A 53 -25.33 10.90 -0.04
CA GLU A 53 -26.23 12.02 0.28
C GLU A 53 -27.05 12.45 -0.94
N GLU A 54 -28.23 13.00 -0.69
CA GLU A 54 -29.12 13.49 -1.75
C GLU A 54 -28.42 14.54 -2.62
N GLY A 55 -28.38 14.29 -3.93
CA GLY A 55 -27.74 15.20 -4.89
C GLY A 55 -26.20 15.16 -4.87
N GLY A 56 -25.60 14.25 -4.09
CA GLY A 56 -24.16 13.99 -4.10
C GLY A 56 -23.69 13.18 -5.31
N PRO A 57 -22.37 12.97 -5.46
CA PRO A 57 -21.81 12.14 -6.52
C PRO A 57 -22.11 10.65 -6.30
N TYR A 58 -22.04 9.87 -7.38
CA TYR A 58 -21.94 8.42 -7.26
C TYR A 58 -20.52 8.04 -6.85
N HIS A 59 -20.39 7.01 -6.03
CA HIS A 59 -19.08 6.57 -5.54
C HIS A 59 -18.63 5.24 -6.14
N TYR A 60 -19.59 4.38 -6.50
CA TYR A 60 -19.38 3.08 -7.14
C TYR A 60 -20.72 2.51 -7.64
N ALA A 61 -20.66 1.40 -8.37
CA ALA A 61 -21.83 0.68 -8.84
C ALA A 61 -21.93 -0.69 -8.17
N THR A 62 -23.14 -1.17 -7.88
CA THR A 62 -23.40 -2.50 -7.33
C THR A 62 -24.52 -3.20 -8.08
N LEU A 63 -24.31 -4.47 -8.45
CA LEU A 63 -25.38 -5.38 -8.88
C LEU A 63 -25.79 -6.25 -7.70
N TYR A 64 -27.02 -6.08 -7.22
CA TYR A 64 -27.53 -6.68 -5.99
C TYR A 64 -28.60 -7.73 -6.22
N SER A 65 -28.39 -8.95 -5.72
CA SER A 65 -29.37 -10.03 -5.84
C SER A 65 -30.34 -10.01 -4.66
N VAL A 66 -31.59 -9.61 -4.91
CA VAL A 66 -32.68 -9.65 -3.92
C VAL A 66 -32.97 -11.07 -3.41
N PRO A 67 -33.03 -12.13 -4.25
CA PRO A 67 -33.24 -13.49 -3.76
C PRO A 67 -32.14 -13.98 -2.80
N HIS A 68 -30.89 -13.57 -3.05
CA HIS A 68 -29.74 -13.97 -2.22
C HIS A 68 -29.46 -13.01 -1.07
N ARG A 69 -29.97 -11.78 -1.13
CA ARG A 69 -29.71 -10.66 -0.23
C ARG A 69 -28.22 -10.31 -0.11
N ILE A 70 -27.47 -10.47 -1.20
CA ILE A 70 -26.05 -10.11 -1.29
C ILE A 70 -25.74 -9.44 -2.63
N PRO A 71 -24.71 -8.61 -2.71
CA PRO A 71 -24.20 -8.14 -3.99
C PRO A 71 -23.54 -9.27 -4.79
N LEU A 72 -23.87 -9.35 -6.08
CA LEU A 72 -23.17 -10.21 -7.04
C LEU A 72 -21.83 -9.60 -7.42
N TYR A 73 -21.78 -8.28 -7.60
CA TYR A 73 -20.53 -7.52 -7.67
C TYR A 73 -20.72 -6.05 -7.27
N SER A 74 -19.60 -5.41 -6.93
CA SER A 74 -19.44 -3.97 -6.89
C SER A 74 -18.26 -3.55 -7.78
N ALA A 75 -18.49 -2.56 -8.64
CA ALA A 75 -17.52 -1.99 -9.57
C ALA A 75 -17.15 -0.56 -9.14
N TYR A 76 -15.86 -0.28 -9.04
CA TYR A 76 -15.31 0.96 -8.50
C TYR A 76 -13.95 1.28 -9.11
N THR A 77 -13.51 2.53 -8.96
CA THR A 77 -12.17 2.98 -9.34
C THR A 77 -11.36 3.33 -8.10
N LEU A 78 -10.04 3.19 -8.19
CA LEU A 78 -9.13 3.64 -7.14
C LEU A 78 -8.54 5.00 -7.51
N ASP A 79 -8.80 6.00 -6.68
CA ASP A 79 -8.24 7.34 -6.83
C ASP A 79 -6.80 7.40 -6.27
N PRO A 80 -5.81 7.95 -6.99
CA PRO A 80 -4.45 8.14 -6.47
C PRO A 80 -4.39 9.01 -5.21
N ASP A 81 -5.34 9.94 -5.03
CA ASP A 81 -5.42 10.82 -3.86
C ASP A 81 -5.96 10.10 -2.61
N CYS A 82 -6.37 8.83 -2.75
CA CYS A 82 -6.64 7.94 -1.62
C CYS A 82 -5.35 7.60 -0.81
N SER A 83 -4.33 8.45 -0.74
CA SER A 83 -3.07 8.22 0.00
C SER A 83 -3.22 8.33 1.53
N SER A 84 -4.34 8.87 2.03
CA SER A 84 -4.59 9.07 3.46
C SER A 84 -4.85 7.78 4.24
N THR A 85 -4.31 7.72 5.46
CA THR A 85 -4.50 6.66 6.47
C THR A 85 -5.99 6.34 6.73
N PRO A 86 -6.30 5.09 7.18
CA PRO A 86 -7.67 4.60 7.36
C PRO A 86 -8.37 5.39 8.46
N GLY A 87 -9.21 6.32 8.03
CA GLY A 87 -10.03 7.18 8.86
C GLY A 87 -11.49 6.84 8.62
N VAL A 88 -12.15 6.45 9.71
CA VAL A 88 -13.56 6.09 9.88
C VAL A 88 -13.90 4.65 9.45
N THR A 89 -13.89 3.75 10.44
CA THR A 89 -14.65 2.48 10.37
C THR A 89 -16.14 2.78 10.27
N CYS A 90 -16.94 1.86 9.73
CA CYS A 90 -18.38 2.06 9.60
C CYS A 90 -19.12 2.24 10.95
N ASP A 91 -18.45 2.28 12.12
CA ASP A 91 -18.95 2.65 13.46
C ASP A 91 -20.41 2.27 13.79
N ASN A 92 -20.83 1.08 13.34
CA ASN A 92 -22.23 0.59 13.38
C ASN A 92 -23.28 1.50 12.70
N LYS A 93 -22.87 2.42 11.84
CA LYS A 93 -23.68 3.22 10.92
C LYS A 93 -23.76 2.54 9.56
N TRP A 94 -24.56 1.49 9.50
CA TRP A 94 -24.86 0.80 8.24
C TRP A 94 -26.06 1.42 7.56
N HIS A 95 -26.01 1.46 6.23
CA HIS A 95 -27.07 1.98 5.38
C HIS A 95 -27.76 0.86 4.59
N VAL A 96 -28.92 1.19 4.03
CA VAL A 96 -29.73 0.36 3.14
C VAL A 96 -30.27 1.23 2.00
N GLU A 97 -30.77 0.60 0.94
CA GLU A 97 -31.42 1.27 -0.19
C GLU A 97 -32.95 1.15 -0.07
N PRO A 98 -33.68 2.17 0.40
CA PRO A 98 -35.13 2.08 0.61
C PRO A 98 -35.90 1.63 -0.63
N GLN A 99 -35.45 2.07 -1.81
CA GLN A 99 -36.05 1.80 -3.11
C GLN A 99 -36.03 0.31 -3.52
N ILE A 100 -35.15 -0.52 -2.93
CA ILE A 100 -35.16 -1.97 -3.14
C ILE A 100 -36.35 -2.62 -2.44
N SER A 101 -36.69 -2.13 -1.24
CA SER A 101 -37.75 -2.69 -0.40
C SER A 101 -39.11 -1.99 -0.60
N GLN A 102 -39.09 -0.78 -1.14
CA GLN A 102 -40.27 0.05 -1.40
C GLN A 102 -40.14 0.75 -2.76
N HIS A 103 -40.72 0.18 -3.81
CA HIS A 103 -40.58 0.70 -5.18
C HIS A 103 -41.09 2.14 -5.41
N GLN A 104 -41.96 2.65 -4.54
CA GLN A 104 -42.49 4.03 -4.61
C GLN A 104 -41.80 4.99 -3.64
N ASN A 105 -40.74 4.56 -2.97
CA ASN A 105 -40.01 5.43 -2.06
C ASN A 105 -39.31 6.55 -2.88
N PRO A 106 -39.53 7.84 -2.56
CA PRO A 106 -38.92 8.94 -3.31
C PRO A 106 -37.42 9.13 -3.03
N THR A 107 -36.90 8.52 -1.97
CA THR A 107 -35.50 8.61 -1.58
C THR A 107 -34.62 7.93 -2.62
N ASN A 108 -33.62 8.67 -3.11
CA ASN A 108 -32.72 8.25 -4.18
C ASN A 108 -31.27 7.99 -3.70
N HIS A 109 -31.01 8.12 -2.41
CA HIS A 109 -29.72 7.88 -1.75
C HIS A 109 -29.88 6.82 -0.65
N MET A 110 -28.76 6.26 -0.19
CA MET A 110 -28.77 5.32 0.92
C MET A 110 -29.20 5.99 2.22
N VAL A 111 -29.91 5.27 3.09
CA VAL A 111 -30.33 5.78 4.41
C VAL A 111 -29.83 4.88 5.51
N LEU A 112 -29.63 5.43 6.70
CA LEU A 112 -29.24 4.63 7.87
C LEU A 112 -30.28 3.54 8.12
N GLU A 113 -29.81 2.32 8.34
CA GLU A 113 -30.66 1.14 8.57
C GLU A 113 -31.61 1.36 9.74
N LYS A 114 -31.11 1.95 10.84
CA LYS A 114 -31.90 2.25 12.05
C LYS A 114 -33.07 3.21 11.82
N ASP A 115 -33.03 3.98 10.73
CA ASP A 115 -34.05 4.97 10.37
C ASP A 115 -35.10 4.36 9.42
N SER A 116 -34.98 3.06 9.10
CA SER A 116 -35.90 2.29 8.26
C SER A 116 -36.70 1.27 9.07
N ASP A 117 -37.89 0.90 8.58
CA ASP A 117 -38.68 -0.20 9.16
C ASP A 117 -38.05 -1.55 8.80
N GLU A 118 -37.44 -2.21 9.79
CA GLU A 118 -36.81 -3.52 9.66
C GLU A 118 -37.71 -4.56 8.95
N ASN A 119 -39.02 -4.57 9.25
CA ASN A 119 -39.95 -5.53 8.66
C ASN A 119 -40.14 -5.32 7.16
N VAL A 120 -39.96 -4.08 6.69
CA VAL A 120 -40.02 -3.76 5.27
C VAL A 120 -38.69 -4.07 4.60
N ILE A 121 -37.56 -3.65 5.20
CA ILE A 121 -36.25 -3.81 4.54
C ILE A 121 -35.79 -5.27 4.46
N LYS A 122 -36.01 -6.08 5.50
CA LYS A 122 -35.55 -7.49 5.59
C LYS A 122 -36.13 -8.41 4.51
N GLY A 123 -37.25 -8.00 3.91
CA GLY A 123 -37.88 -8.73 2.81
C GLY A 123 -36.95 -8.86 1.60
N ASN A 124 -36.26 -7.77 1.25
CA ASN A 124 -35.49 -7.69 0.01
C ASN A 124 -33.98 -7.42 0.21
N GLN A 125 -33.57 -7.02 1.41
CA GLN A 125 -32.18 -6.71 1.75
C GLN A 125 -31.73 -7.50 2.99
N SER A 126 -30.43 -7.70 3.13
CA SER A 126 -29.86 -8.11 4.41
C SER A 126 -29.93 -6.96 5.41
N ILE A 127 -30.03 -7.28 6.68
CA ILE A 127 -30.02 -6.32 7.81
C ILE A 127 -28.87 -6.64 8.77
N SER A 128 -28.43 -5.71 9.59
CA SER A 128 -27.32 -5.92 10.53
C SER A 128 -27.57 -7.10 11.47
N SER A 129 -28.82 -7.33 11.88
CA SER A 129 -29.19 -8.47 12.72
C SER A 129 -29.02 -9.82 12.03
N ASP A 130 -28.93 -9.87 10.69
CA ASP A 130 -28.60 -11.09 9.96
C ASP A 130 -27.20 -11.61 10.29
N TYR A 131 -26.26 -10.72 10.59
CA TYR A 131 -24.85 -11.10 10.78
C TYR A 131 -24.49 -11.37 12.25
N ASN A 132 -25.36 -11.00 13.19
CA ASN A 132 -25.03 -11.01 14.60
C ASN A 132 -24.92 -12.43 15.19
N ASP A 133 -23.81 -12.73 15.88
CA ASP A 133 -23.52 -14.03 16.50
C ASP A 133 -23.46 -15.23 15.54
N THR A 134 -23.12 -14.99 14.26
CA THR A 134 -23.15 -16.02 13.20
C THR A 134 -21.78 -16.59 12.85
N GLY A 135 -20.70 -15.88 13.21
CA GLY A 135 -19.34 -16.17 12.74
C GLY A 135 -19.01 -15.59 11.36
N TYR A 136 -19.97 -14.92 10.71
CA TYR A 136 -19.77 -14.22 9.44
C TYR A 136 -19.66 -12.71 9.66
N ASP A 137 -18.66 -12.11 9.05
CA ASP A 137 -18.50 -10.66 8.96
C ASP A 137 -19.36 -10.08 7.82
N ARG A 138 -19.67 -8.79 7.93
CA ARG A 138 -20.13 -7.96 6.81
C ARG A 138 -18.93 -7.63 5.92
N GLY A 139 -18.53 -8.59 5.08
CA GLY A 139 -17.41 -8.44 4.16
C GLY A 139 -17.76 -7.49 3.03
N HIS A 140 -16.99 -6.40 2.89
CA HIS A 140 -17.21 -5.39 1.86
C HIS A 140 -16.76 -5.90 0.49
N LEU A 141 -17.47 -5.57 -0.58
CA LEU A 141 -16.99 -5.81 -1.95
C LEU A 141 -16.17 -4.61 -2.46
N ASN A 142 -16.71 -3.39 -2.35
CA ASN A 142 -15.90 -2.17 -2.44
C ASN A 142 -15.36 -1.85 -1.04
N PRO A 143 -14.06 -2.09 -0.75
CA PRO A 143 -13.54 -1.92 0.60
C PRO A 143 -13.45 -0.44 0.94
N ASN A 144 -13.81 -0.09 2.18
CA ASN A 144 -13.74 1.29 2.68
C ASN A 144 -12.36 1.94 2.44
N THR A 145 -11.29 1.16 2.53
CA THR A 145 -9.93 1.65 2.34
C THR A 145 -9.65 2.09 0.91
N PHE A 146 -10.41 1.67 -0.10
CA PHE A 146 -10.25 2.09 -1.51
C PHE A 146 -10.91 3.43 -1.81
N GLN A 147 -11.59 4.03 -0.83
CA GLN A 147 -12.30 5.30 -0.96
C GLN A 147 -11.74 6.36 0.01
N TYR A 148 -12.08 7.63 -0.22
CA TYR A 148 -11.76 8.76 0.65
C TYR A 148 -13.03 9.59 0.94
N SER A 149 -12.99 10.41 2.01
CA SER A 149 -14.10 11.30 2.40
C SER A 149 -15.46 10.57 2.46
N GLU A 150 -16.53 11.17 1.92
CA GLU A 150 -17.88 10.61 1.81
C GLU A 150 -17.94 9.26 1.10
N GLY A 151 -17.02 9.00 0.16
CA GLY A 151 -16.91 7.70 -0.51
C GLY A 151 -16.67 6.55 0.47
N ARG A 152 -15.97 6.80 1.58
CA ARG A 152 -15.80 5.81 2.67
C ARG A 152 -17.14 5.47 3.31
N MET A 153 -17.94 6.49 3.61
CA MET A 153 -19.28 6.31 4.18
C MET A 153 -20.21 5.60 3.21
N ALA A 154 -20.10 5.89 1.92
CA ALA A 154 -20.87 5.21 0.87
C ALA A 154 -20.61 3.70 0.81
N THR A 155 -19.42 3.22 1.23
CA THR A 155 -19.14 1.77 1.30
C THR A 155 -19.85 1.06 2.44
N CYS A 156 -20.29 1.79 3.47
CA CYS A 156 -20.94 1.27 4.67
C CYS A 156 -22.45 1.02 4.47
N THR A 157 -22.80 0.30 3.40
CA THR A 157 -24.17 -0.08 3.06
C THR A 157 -24.28 -1.60 2.93
N LEU A 158 -25.39 -2.17 3.39
CA LEU A 158 -25.63 -3.61 3.36
C LEU A 158 -25.79 -4.15 1.93
N THR A 159 -26.04 -3.27 0.95
CA THR A 159 -26.00 -3.63 -0.47
C THR A 159 -24.59 -3.79 -1.03
N ASN A 160 -23.54 -3.40 -0.30
CA ASN A 160 -22.12 -3.61 -0.62
C ASN A 160 -21.45 -4.70 0.26
N ALA A 161 -22.23 -5.36 1.13
CA ALA A 161 -21.72 -6.36 2.06
C ALA A 161 -22.29 -7.75 1.76
N ALA A 162 -21.45 -8.77 1.91
CA ALA A 162 -21.84 -10.18 1.88
C ALA A 162 -21.29 -10.92 3.10
N PRO A 163 -21.89 -12.06 3.51
CA PRO A 163 -21.36 -12.87 4.60
C PRO A 163 -20.01 -13.48 4.22
N MET A 164 -18.94 -12.99 4.83
CA MET A 164 -17.61 -13.57 4.67
C MET A 164 -17.17 -14.24 5.97
N ASP A 165 -16.60 -15.44 5.90
CA ASP A 165 -16.02 -16.10 7.09
C ASP A 165 -15.09 -15.11 7.79
N ALA A 166 -15.22 -14.94 9.11
CA ALA A 166 -14.53 -13.87 9.81
C ALA A 166 -12.99 -13.95 9.67
N CYS A 167 -12.42 -15.15 9.62
CA CYS A 167 -10.98 -15.33 9.42
C CYS A 167 -10.60 -15.08 7.96
N PHE A 168 -11.41 -15.58 7.02
CA PHE A 168 -11.25 -15.27 5.60
C PHE A 168 -11.25 -13.75 5.36
N ASN A 169 -12.25 -13.02 5.84
CA ASN A 169 -12.40 -11.59 5.67
C ASN A 169 -11.28 -10.79 6.35
N SER A 170 -11.12 -10.99 7.67
CA SER A 170 -10.26 -10.13 8.50
C SER A 170 -8.76 -10.42 8.40
N VAL A 171 -8.39 -11.60 7.86
CA VAL A 171 -6.99 -12.03 7.75
C VAL A 171 -6.60 -12.25 6.29
N HIS A 172 -7.18 -13.26 5.64
CA HIS A 172 -6.72 -13.69 4.32
C HIS A 172 -7.07 -12.67 3.23
N TRP A 173 -8.36 -12.35 3.10
CA TRP A 173 -8.87 -11.40 2.11
C TRP A 173 -8.33 -10.00 2.34
N LYS A 174 -8.35 -9.51 3.59
CA LYS A 174 -7.75 -8.21 3.95
C LYS A 174 -6.28 -8.07 3.53
N ARG A 175 -5.48 -9.15 3.62
CA ARG A 175 -4.07 -9.14 3.17
C ARG A 175 -4.00 -8.89 1.67
N TRP A 176 -4.80 -9.60 0.89
CA TRP A 176 -4.89 -9.44 -0.56
C TRP A 176 -5.44 -8.07 -0.98
N GLU A 177 -6.47 -7.55 -0.30
CA GLU A 177 -6.98 -6.19 -0.51
C GLU A 177 -5.91 -5.13 -0.24
N SER A 178 -5.15 -5.30 0.86
CA SER A 178 -4.08 -4.37 1.23
C SER A 178 -2.95 -4.41 0.20
N THR A 179 -2.52 -5.60 -0.22
CA THR A 179 -1.52 -5.77 -1.27
C THR A 179 -1.98 -5.15 -2.59
N LEU A 180 -3.21 -5.42 -3.01
CA LEU A 180 -3.80 -4.86 -4.22
C LEU A 180 -3.79 -3.33 -4.17
N ARG A 181 -4.26 -2.76 -3.06
CA ARG A 181 -4.32 -1.31 -2.84
C ARG A 181 -2.94 -0.68 -2.97
N SER A 182 -1.96 -1.19 -2.23
CA SER A 182 -0.59 -0.67 -2.25
C SER A 182 0.02 -0.75 -3.64
N PHE A 183 -0.13 -1.89 -4.32
CA PHE A 183 0.37 -2.08 -5.68
C PHE A 183 -0.25 -1.08 -6.67
N LEU A 184 -1.58 -0.93 -6.65
CA LEU A 184 -2.26 -0.02 -7.57
C LEU A 184 -1.97 1.44 -7.27
N LEU A 185 -1.93 1.86 -6.00
CA LEU A 185 -1.56 3.23 -5.65
C LEU A 185 -0.14 3.56 -6.11
N GLN A 186 0.83 2.67 -5.87
CA GLN A 186 2.20 2.86 -6.34
C GLN A 186 2.24 3.06 -7.86
N LYS A 187 1.52 2.22 -8.62
CA LYS A 187 1.44 2.35 -10.08
C LYS A 187 0.74 3.63 -10.53
N LEU A 188 -0.39 3.99 -9.94
CA LEU A 188 -1.15 5.20 -10.29
C LEU A 188 -0.34 6.47 -9.99
N VAL A 189 0.35 6.52 -8.86
CA VAL A 189 1.24 7.62 -8.48
C VAL A 189 2.43 7.72 -9.44
N SER A 190 3.04 6.59 -9.81
CA SER A 190 4.21 6.57 -10.72
C SER A 190 3.94 7.14 -12.12
N VAL A 191 2.67 7.16 -12.54
CA VAL A 191 2.26 7.72 -13.85
C VAL A 191 1.48 9.03 -13.70
N HIS A 192 1.51 9.66 -12.51
CA HIS A 192 0.84 10.93 -12.21
C HIS A 192 -0.65 10.96 -12.59
N GLY A 193 -1.38 9.88 -12.31
CA GLY A 193 -2.80 9.80 -12.64
C GLY A 193 -3.12 9.62 -14.13
N SER A 194 -2.11 9.40 -14.99
CA SER A 194 -2.27 9.08 -16.42
C SER A 194 -2.79 7.65 -16.67
N ALA A 195 -3.40 7.04 -15.66
CA ALA A 195 -4.02 5.73 -15.73
C ALA A 195 -5.23 5.66 -14.80
N THR A 196 -6.12 4.72 -15.08
CA THR A 196 -7.28 4.42 -14.25
C THR A 196 -7.28 2.95 -13.89
N ALA A 197 -7.44 2.62 -12.61
CA ALA A 197 -7.61 1.26 -12.12
C ALA A 197 -9.10 0.99 -11.91
N TYR A 198 -9.69 0.21 -12.82
CA TYR A 198 -11.06 -0.31 -12.70
C TYR A 198 -11.03 -1.63 -11.95
N ILE A 199 -11.83 -1.74 -10.90
CA ILE A 199 -11.84 -2.89 -10.00
C ILE A 199 -13.27 -3.38 -9.87
N VAL A 200 -13.46 -4.69 -10.02
CA VAL A 200 -14.74 -5.36 -9.80
C VAL A 200 -14.52 -6.46 -8.79
N THR A 201 -15.15 -6.34 -7.62
CA THR A 201 -15.15 -7.40 -6.60
C THR A 201 -16.53 -7.99 -6.53
N GLY A 202 -16.63 -9.31 -6.46
CA GLY A 202 -17.92 -10.00 -6.48
C GLY A 202 -17.95 -11.29 -5.69
N THR A 203 -19.15 -11.86 -5.63
CA THR A 203 -19.45 -13.06 -4.87
C THR A 203 -20.10 -14.11 -5.74
N VAL A 204 -19.80 -15.39 -5.47
CA VAL A 204 -20.50 -16.52 -6.08
C VAL A 204 -21.49 -17.06 -5.04
N PRO A 205 -22.81 -16.79 -5.16
CA PRO A 205 -23.76 -17.20 -4.13
C PRO A 205 -23.79 -18.73 -3.99
N ASN A 206 -23.85 -19.25 -2.76
CA ASN A 206 -23.98 -20.68 -2.55
C ASN A 206 -25.44 -21.13 -2.78
N ALA A 207 -25.61 -22.29 -3.41
CA ALA A 207 -26.92 -22.88 -3.68
C ALA A 207 -27.70 -23.22 -2.40
N THR A 208 -27.00 -23.66 -1.35
CA THR A 208 -27.62 -24.21 -0.13
C THR A 208 -27.22 -23.48 1.13
N GLU A 209 -26.04 -22.86 1.15
CA GLU A 209 -25.54 -22.22 2.36
C GLU A 209 -26.19 -20.85 2.59
N ARG A 210 -26.66 -20.67 3.82
CA ARG A 210 -27.34 -19.48 4.32
C ARG A 210 -26.80 -19.21 5.71
N ILE A 211 -26.84 -17.96 6.16
CA ILE A 211 -26.41 -17.62 7.51
C ILE A 211 -27.19 -18.47 8.54
N PRO A 212 -26.51 -19.13 9.51
CA PRO A 212 -27.18 -19.92 10.54
C PRO A 212 -27.98 -19.03 11.51
N GLN A 213 -29.26 -19.32 11.73
CA GLN A 213 -30.03 -18.66 12.80
C GLN A 213 -30.06 -19.54 14.06
N LYS A 214 -29.76 -18.95 15.24
CA LYS A 214 -30.08 -19.55 16.54
C LYS A 214 -31.38 -18.96 17.08
N GLY A 215 -32.35 -19.82 17.45
CA GLY A 215 -33.37 -19.48 18.44
C GLY A 215 -34.81 -19.20 17.96
N THR A 216 -35.10 -19.16 16.66
CA THR A 216 -36.47 -18.95 16.16
C THR A 216 -36.87 -20.00 15.13
N SER A 217 -37.78 -20.88 15.52
CA SER A 217 -38.49 -21.76 14.58
C SER A 217 -39.39 -20.90 13.68
N GLY A 218 -39.01 -20.70 12.42
CA GLY A 218 -39.91 -20.12 11.42
C GLY A 218 -39.24 -19.40 10.25
N ASP A 219 -38.11 -18.72 10.47
CA ASP A 219 -37.40 -18.01 9.39
C ASP A 219 -36.21 -18.82 8.91
N SER A 220 -36.39 -19.51 7.78
CA SER A 220 -35.31 -20.16 7.04
C SER A 220 -34.22 -19.13 6.71
N GLY A 221 -32.95 -19.47 6.91
CA GLY A 221 -31.80 -18.57 6.73
C GLY A 221 -31.93 -17.65 5.51
N ARG A 222 -32.01 -16.33 5.76
CA ARG A 222 -32.45 -15.34 4.77
C ARG A 222 -31.34 -14.90 3.83
N VAL A 223 -30.11 -14.76 4.32
CA VAL A 223 -28.98 -14.25 3.55
C VAL A 223 -28.10 -15.40 3.10
N THR A 224 -27.72 -15.38 1.82
CA THR A 224 -26.82 -16.37 1.20
C THR A 224 -25.39 -16.15 1.65
N VAL A 225 -24.75 -17.22 2.11
CA VAL A 225 -23.29 -17.22 2.29
C VAL A 225 -22.69 -17.53 0.91
N PRO A 226 -21.88 -16.65 0.30
CA PRO A 226 -21.21 -16.96 -0.95
C PRO A 226 -20.15 -18.05 -0.76
N SER A 227 -19.98 -18.90 -1.78
CA SER A 227 -18.95 -19.95 -1.79
C SER A 227 -17.55 -19.41 -2.09
N HIS A 228 -17.47 -18.38 -2.93
CA HIS A 228 -16.23 -17.76 -3.37
C HIS A 228 -16.38 -16.24 -3.42
N ILE A 229 -15.28 -15.56 -3.11
CA ILE A 229 -15.10 -14.13 -3.33
C ILE A 229 -14.01 -13.96 -4.39
N TRP A 230 -14.19 -13.00 -5.28
CA TRP A 230 -13.25 -12.74 -6.37
C TRP A 230 -13.11 -11.23 -6.62
N THR A 231 -11.94 -10.84 -7.11
CA THR A 231 -11.65 -9.47 -7.57
C THR A 231 -10.98 -9.54 -8.93
N ALA A 232 -11.46 -8.73 -9.87
CA ALA A 232 -10.87 -8.51 -11.18
C ALA A 232 -10.41 -7.06 -11.30
N VAL A 233 -9.25 -6.86 -11.94
CA VAL A 233 -8.58 -5.57 -12.05
C VAL A 233 -8.25 -5.32 -13.51
N CYS A 234 -8.60 -4.12 -13.98
CA CYS A 234 -8.16 -3.57 -15.25
C CYS A 234 -7.46 -2.24 -14.98
N TYR A 235 -6.15 -2.22 -15.13
CA TYR A 235 -5.34 -1.01 -15.08
C TYR A 235 -5.15 -0.51 -16.51
N LYS A 236 -5.74 0.65 -16.83
CA LYS A 236 -5.67 1.24 -18.17
C LYS A 236 -4.86 2.53 -18.13
N HIS A 237 -3.68 2.51 -18.73
CA HIS A 237 -2.93 3.74 -19.01
C HIS A 237 -3.64 4.51 -20.14
N HIS A 238 -3.73 5.83 -20.02
CA HIS A 238 -4.57 6.64 -20.91
C HIS A 238 -3.99 6.77 -22.33
N THR A 239 -2.67 6.68 -22.47
CA THR A 239 -1.97 6.94 -23.74
C THR A 239 -1.04 5.81 -24.21
N ASP A 240 -0.73 4.85 -23.33
CA ASP A 240 0.25 3.78 -23.61
C ASP A 240 -0.38 2.43 -23.29
N ASP A 241 -0.91 1.78 -24.32
CA ASP A 241 -1.53 0.46 -24.17
C ASP A 241 -0.54 -0.59 -23.66
N SER A 242 0.77 -0.42 -23.91
CA SER A 242 1.77 -1.35 -23.43
C SER A 242 1.92 -1.32 -21.91
N GLU A 243 1.61 -0.19 -21.26
CA GLU A 243 1.59 -0.03 -19.79
C GLU A 243 0.28 -0.44 -19.13
N SER A 244 -0.76 -0.74 -19.92
CA SER A 244 -2.01 -1.28 -19.40
C SER A 244 -1.83 -2.75 -18.99
N PHE A 245 -2.59 -3.25 -18.02
CA PHE A 245 -2.57 -4.66 -17.63
C PHE A 245 -3.85 -5.06 -16.91
N SER A 246 -4.14 -6.36 -16.90
CA SER A 246 -5.27 -6.92 -16.18
C SER A 246 -4.91 -8.22 -15.48
N PHE A 247 -5.58 -8.46 -14.37
CA PHE A 247 -5.44 -9.70 -13.59
C PHE A 247 -6.65 -9.87 -12.67
N SER A 248 -6.72 -11.01 -12.01
CA SER A 248 -7.77 -11.30 -11.05
C SER A 248 -7.27 -12.22 -9.94
N PHE A 249 -8.00 -12.30 -8.85
CA PHE A 249 -7.81 -13.35 -7.86
C PHE A 249 -9.15 -13.80 -7.28
N MET A 250 -9.21 -15.07 -6.88
CA MET A 250 -10.40 -15.70 -6.29
C MET A 250 -9.99 -16.59 -5.12
N GLY A 251 -10.81 -16.60 -4.06
CA GLY A 251 -10.67 -17.48 -2.91
C GLY A 251 -12.00 -18.10 -2.49
N ARG A 252 -11.91 -19.25 -1.82
CA ARG A 252 -13.04 -19.89 -1.12
C ARG A 252 -13.33 -19.13 0.16
N ASN A 253 -14.60 -18.85 0.41
CA ASN A 253 -15.08 -18.13 1.59
C ASN A 253 -15.05 -19.01 2.85
N GLN A 254 -13.86 -19.37 3.31
CA GLN A 254 -13.64 -20.28 4.44
C GLN A 254 -12.31 -19.96 5.13
N SER A 255 -12.23 -20.27 6.43
CA SER A 255 -11.03 -20.06 7.25
C SER A 255 -9.87 -21.00 6.90
N ALA A 256 -10.12 -22.29 6.73
CA ALA A 256 -9.08 -23.27 6.44
C ALA A 256 -8.80 -23.36 4.93
N GLU A 257 -7.56 -23.14 4.52
CA GLU A 257 -7.12 -23.25 3.12
C GLU A 257 -8.03 -22.50 2.12
N PRO A 258 -8.14 -21.16 2.23
CA PRO A 258 -9.00 -20.38 1.34
C PRO A 258 -8.57 -20.45 -0.14
N GLY A 259 -7.36 -20.95 -0.43
CA GLY A 259 -6.89 -21.20 -1.78
C GLY A 259 -6.91 -19.96 -2.67
N ILE A 260 -6.64 -18.78 -2.10
CA ILE A 260 -6.64 -17.52 -2.86
C ILE A 260 -5.56 -17.62 -3.93
N SER A 261 -5.97 -17.49 -5.19
CA SER A 261 -5.08 -17.67 -6.33
C SER A 261 -5.23 -16.52 -7.32
N LEU A 262 -4.09 -16.01 -7.77
CA LEU A 262 -4.01 -14.96 -8.79
C LEU A 262 -4.01 -15.60 -10.19
N MET A 263 -4.87 -15.10 -11.07
CA MET A 263 -5.13 -15.67 -12.39
C MET A 263 -5.45 -14.61 -13.44
N ARG A 264 -5.42 -15.04 -14.70
CA ARG A 264 -5.91 -14.30 -15.87
C ARG A 264 -7.39 -13.97 -15.73
N VAL A 265 -7.83 -12.83 -16.30
CA VAL A 265 -9.25 -12.47 -16.29
C VAL A 265 -10.05 -13.46 -17.14
N SER A 266 -9.46 -13.97 -18.23
CA SER A 266 -10.05 -15.05 -19.02
C SER A 266 -10.30 -16.32 -18.17
N ASN A 267 -9.30 -16.74 -17.38
CA ASN A 267 -9.47 -17.88 -16.47
C ASN A 267 -10.53 -17.63 -15.39
N LEU A 268 -10.62 -16.40 -14.88
CA LEU A 268 -11.69 -16.02 -13.95
C LEU A 268 -13.07 -16.12 -14.63
N ASN A 269 -13.22 -15.61 -15.86
CA ASN A 269 -14.47 -15.69 -16.62
C ASN A 269 -14.90 -17.15 -16.81
N ASP A 270 -13.98 -18.04 -17.17
CA ASP A 270 -14.24 -19.48 -17.33
C ASP A 270 -14.70 -20.09 -16.00
N ARG A 271 -14.00 -19.79 -14.91
CA ARG A 271 -14.32 -20.32 -13.58
C ARG A 271 -15.65 -19.82 -13.05
N LEU A 272 -15.95 -18.54 -13.24
CA LEU A 272 -17.25 -17.97 -12.87
C LEU A 272 -18.36 -18.57 -13.73
N SER A 273 -18.15 -18.73 -15.03
CA SER A 273 -19.12 -19.35 -15.93
C SER A 273 -19.47 -20.77 -15.49
N GLU A 274 -18.48 -21.57 -15.09
CA GLU A 274 -18.67 -22.90 -14.48
C GLU A 274 -19.54 -22.80 -13.21
N LEU A 275 -19.11 -22.01 -12.23
CA LEU A 275 -19.77 -21.92 -10.92
C LEU A 275 -21.22 -21.39 -11.01
N TYR A 276 -21.46 -20.33 -11.80
CA TYR A 276 -22.81 -19.79 -12.00
C TYR A 276 -23.70 -20.72 -12.84
N SER A 277 -23.12 -21.50 -13.76
CA SER A 277 -23.87 -22.51 -14.52
C SER A 277 -24.35 -23.65 -13.63
N GLU A 278 -23.48 -24.13 -12.75
CA GLU A 278 -23.81 -25.15 -11.76
C GLU A 278 -24.92 -24.67 -10.83
N GLN A 279 -24.84 -23.42 -10.37
CA GLN A 279 -25.82 -22.85 -9.45
C GLN A 279 -27.19 -22.62 -10.11
N SER A 280 -27.21 -22.05 -11.31
CA SER A 280 -28.45 -21.73 -12.04
C SER A 280 -29.04 -22.93 -12.78
N LYS A 281 -28.28 -24.04 -12.91
CA LYS A 281 -28.60 -25.20 -13.76
C LYS A 281 -28.83 -24.83 -15.24
N THR A 282 -28.27 -23.71 -15.67
CA THR A 282 -28.35 -23.20 -17.05
C THR A 282 -26.99 -22.68 -17.45
N PRO A 283 -26.56 -22.83 -18.72
CA PRO A 283 -25.27 -22.28 -19.16
C PRO A 283 -25.25 -20.76 -18.96
N GLN A 284 -24.29 -20.28 -18.19
CA GLN A 284 -23.96 -18.88 -18.00
C GLN A 284 -22.63 -18.58 -18.68
N LEU A 285 -22.56 -17.45 -19.38
CA LEU A 285 -21.32 -16.95 -19.96
C LEU A 285 -20.97 -15.64 -19.27
N ILE A 286 -20.09 -15.74 -18.27
CA ILE A 286 -19.65 -14.61 -17.48
C ILE A 286 -18.55 -13.87 -18.23
N LYS A 287 -18.69 -12.55 -18.32
CA LYS A 287 -17.68 -11.69 -18.91
C LYS A 287 -17.51 -10.43 -18.08
N ILE A 288 -16.40 -10.33 -17.35
CA ILE A 288 -16.17 -9.19 -16.43
C ILE A 288 -15.77 -7.90 -17.17
N PHE A 289 -14.89 -7.98 -18.16
CA PHE A 289 -14.47 -6.84 -18.98
C PHE A 289 -14.74 -7.10 -20.46
N VAL A 290 -15.07 -6.04 -21.22
CA VAL A 290 -15.51 -6.12 -22.63
C VAL A 290 -14.51 -6.79 -23.59
N ASP A 291 -13.22 -6.69 -23.32
CA ASP A 291 -12.11 -7.30 -24.10
C ASP A 291 -10.95 -7.72 -23.18
N GLU A 292 -11.31 -8.17 -21.97
CA GLU A 292 -10.35 -8.63 -20.96
C GLU A 292 -9.29 -7.57 -20.61
N CYS A 293 -9.57 -6.29 -20.93
CA CYS A 293 -8.70 -5.14 -20.76
C CYS A 293 -7.37 -5.27 -21.52
N GLY A 294 -7.41 -5.87 -22.72
CA GLY A 294 -6.21 -6.07 -23.54
C GLY A 294 -5.21 -7.02 -22.88
N GLU A 295 -5.72 -8.12 -22.32
CA GLU A 295 -4.98 -9.11 -21.54
C GLU A 295 -3.60 -9.41 -22.15
N ASN A 296 -2.55 -9.15 -21.36
CA ASN A 296 -1.17 -9.25 -21.79
C ASN A 296 -0.37 -10.23 -20.93
N ASN A 297 0.88 -10.49 -21.34
CA ASN A 297 1.74 -11.46 -20.66
C ASN A 297 2.37 -10.93 -19.35
N LYS A 298 1.92 -9.78 -18.82
CA LYS A 298 2.45 -9.20 -17.58
C LYS A 298 1.98 -9.92 -16.31
N LEU A 299 1.12 -10.94 -16.43
CA LEU A 299 0.63 -11.70 -15.27
C LEU A 299 1.76 -12.31 -14.43
N ASN A 300 2.81 -12.86 -15.05
CA ASN A 300 3.91 -13.49 -14.29
C ASN A 300 4.64 -12.46 -13.42
N MET A 301 4.91 -11.26 -13.95
CA MET A 301 5.49 -10.16 -13.19
C MET A 301 4.57 -9.72 -12.04
N ILE A 302 3.26 -9.63 -12.29
CA ILE A 302 2.27 -9.31 -11.25
C ILE A 302 2.21 -10.42 -10.20
N GLN A 303 2.28 -11.69 -10.59
CA GLN A 303 2.33 -12.83 -9.69
C GLN A 303 3.57 -12.79 -8.81
N GLU A 304 4.75 -12.50 -9.37
CA GLU A 304 5.98 -12.34 -8.59
C GLU A 304 5.89 -11.17 -7.61
N MET A 305 5.35 -10.02 -8.05
CA MET A 305 5.13 -8.87 -7.17
C MET A 305 4.09 -9.15 -6.09
N PHE A 306 2.96 -9.78 -6.41
CA PHE A 306 1.94 -10.18 -5.45
C PHE A 306 2.47 -11.26 -4.52
N GLN A 307 3.26 -12.22 -4.99
CA GLN A 307 3.91 -13.20 -4.12
C GLN A 307 4.87 -12.50 -3.17
N LYS A 308 5.68 -11.55 -3.64
CA LYS A 308 6.51 -10.71 -2.77
C LYS A 308 5.65 -9.95 -1.77
N LEU A 309 4.68 -9.14 -2.20
CA LEU A 309 3.87 -8.27 -1.35
C LEU A 309 2.88 -9.01 -0.43
N VAL A 310 2.35 -10.15 -0.88
CA VAL A 310 1.53 -11.04 -0.05
C VAL A 310 2.46 -11.75 0.92
N ASN A 311 3.60 -12.32 0.50
CA ASN A 311 4.51 -13.01 1.42
C ASN A 311 5.37 -12.06 2.27
N LEU A 312 5.39 -10.76 1.95
CA LEU A 312 5.94 -9.73 2.82
C LEU A 312 5.27 -9.92 4.17
N PRO A 313 6.06 -9.91 5.27
CA PRO A 313 5.56 -10.23 6.59
C PRO A 313 4.69 -9.08 7.11
N VAL A 314 3.49 -8.97 6.57
CA VAL A 314 2.35 -8.37 7.28
C VAL A 314 1.86 -9.47 8.24
N ASN A 315 2.58 -9.59 9.35
CA ASN A 315 2.20 -10.33 10.55
C ASN A 315 2.23 -11.87 10.61
N GLU A 316 2.75 -12.61 9.62
CA GLU A 316 3.14 -14.02 9.83
C GLU A 316 4.45 -14.33 9.11
N GLY A 317 5.50 -14.70 9.86
CA GLY A 317 6.62 -15.47 9.29
C GLY A 317 8.04 -15.12 9.69
N VAL A 318 8.32 -13.99 10.36
CA VAL A 318 9.56 -13.91 11.15
C VAL A 318 9.27 -14.67 12.45
N LYS A 319 10.12 -15.63 12.84
CA LYS A 319 10.05 -16.27 14.17
C LYS A 319 10.31 -15.20 15.25
N MET A 320 9.30 -14.41 15.56
CA MET A 320 9.30 -13.49 16.68
C MET A 320 8.98 -14.27 17.93
N SER A 321 9.66 -13.99 19.05
CA SER A 321 9.25 -14.60 20.33
C SER A 321 7.81 -14.17 20.68
N PRO A 322 7.06 -14.96 21.46
CA PRO A 322 5.73 -14.60 21.92
C PRO A 322 5.67 -13.21 22.59
N ASP A 323 6.75 -12.79 23.25
CA ASP A 323 6.87 -11.49 23.89
C ASP A 323 6.92 -10.33 22.88
N VAL A 324 7.61 -10.53 21.75
CA VAL A 324 7.71 -9.55 20.66
C VAL A 324 6.37 -9.41 19.93
N GLN A 325 5.65 -10.52 19.72
CA GLN A 325 4.30 -10.48 19.13
C GLN A 325 3.30 -9.76 20.05
N ASN A 326 3.37 -10.03 21.37
CA ASN A 326 2.55 -9.34 22.36
C ASN A 326 2.88 -7.85 22.43
N MET A 327 4.16 -7.48 22.32
CA MET A 327 4.61 -6.10 22.28
C MET A 327 4.13 -5.40 21.00
N LEU A 328 4.25 -6.03 19.83
CA LEU A 328 3.77 -5.51 18.54
C LEU A 328 2.24 -5.34 18.53
N GLY A 329 1.51 -6.30 19.13
CA GLY A 329 0.06 -6.22 19.32
C GLY A 329 -0.38 -5.15 20.32
N ALA A 330 0.45 -4.85 21.32
CA ALA A 330 0.25 -3.71 22.23
C ALA A 330 0.56 -2.38 21.51
N LEU A 331 1.58 -2.34 20.67
CA LEU A 331 1.95 -1.16 19.87
C LEU A 331 0.94 -0.84 18.79
N LYS A 332 0.40 -1.83 18.07
CA LYS A 332 -0.72 -1.61 17.15
C LYS A 332 -1.93 -1.00 17.87
N ARG A 333 -2.22 -1.46 19.09
CA ARG A 333 -3.29 -0.87 19.92
C ARG A 333 -3.00 0.56 20.38
N ILE A 334 -1.74 0.97 20.48
CA ILE A 334 -1.31 2.33 20.87
C ILE A 334 -1.14 3.25 19.66
N VAL A 335 -0.66 2.76 18.52
CA VAL A 335 -0.49 3.55 17.29
C VAL A 335 -1.83 3.75 16.59
N SER A 336 -2.77 2.81 16.71
CA SER A 336 -4.17 3.02 16.31
C SER A 336 -4.96 3.93 17.27
N SER A 337 -4.34 4.48 18.33
CA SER A 337 -5.06 5.20 19.40
C SER A 337 -5.19 6.72 19.19
N ASP A 338 -5.15 7.23 17.97
CA ASP A 338 -5.59 8.61 17.71
C ASP A 338 -7.12 8.77 17.73
N SER A 339 -7.86 7.70 18.05
CA SER A 339 -9.30 7.74 18.32
C SER A 339 -9.67 6.91 19.55
N ILE A 340 -9.81 7.55 20.71
CA ILE A 340 -10.97 7.46 21.65
C ILE A 340 -10.66 8.31 22.90
N SER A 341 -11.64 9.13 23.25
CA SER A 341 -11.72 9.89 24.49
C SER A 341 -11.60 9.02 25.75
N SER A 342 -10.67 9.44 26.62
CA SER A 342 -10.61 9.27 28.08
C SER A 342 -9.89 8.05 28.71
N LYS A 343 -8.89 8.41 29.54
CA LYS A 343 -8.36 7.77 30.76
C LYS A 343 -7.09 6.90 30.76
N SER A 344 -6.34 6.75 29.67
CA SER A 344 -4.93 6.31 29.79
C SER A 344 -4.02 6.88 28.71
N ASN A 345 -3.29 7.94 29.05
CA ASN A 345 -2.28 8.56 28.18
C ASN A 345 -0.97 7.76 28.21
N VAL A 346 -0.93 6.60 27.55
CA VAL A 346 0.34 5.89 27.35
C VAL A 346 1.05 6.51 26.15
N LYS A 347 2.03 7.38 26.40
CA LYS A 347 2.92 7.89 25.36
C LYS A 347 4.16 7.01 25.28
N VAL A 348 4.23 6.14 24.28
CA VAL A 348 5.48 5.43 23.95
C VAL A 348 6.46 6.45 23.39
N ARG A 349 7.51 6.77 24.16
CA ARG A 349 8.51 7.77 23.75
C ARG A 349 9.64 7.19 22.90
N LYS A 350 9.98 5.92 23.12
CA LYS A 350 11.13 5.25 22.51
C LYS A 350 10.87 3.74 22.51
N MET A 351 11.03 3.07 21.37
CA MET A 351 10.93 1.62 21.28
C MET A 351 12.14 1.07 20.54
N THR A 352 12.97 0.31 21.26
CA THR A 352 14.12 -0.37 20.67
C THR A 352 13.72 -1.78 20.23
N SER A 353 14.08 -2.15 19.00
CA SER A 353 13.87 -3.47 18.43
C SER A 353 15.22 -4.12 18.14
N ASN A 354 15.35 -5.39 18.52
CA ASN A 354 16.49 -6.22 18.13
C ASN A 354 16.03 -7.10 16.98
N LEU A 355 16.65 -6.92 15.82
CA LEU A 355 16.33 -7.59 14.58
C LEU A 355 17.55 -8.42 14.15
N ALA A 356 17.31 -9.55 13.51
CA ALA A 356 18.35 -10.40 12.94
C ALA A 356 18.09 -10.52 11.45
N PHE A 357 19.12 -10.23 10.65
CA PHE A 357 19.07 -10.32 9.21
C PHE A 357 20.15 -11.28 8.70
N ASP A 358 19.88 -11.91 7.56
CA ASP A 358 20.84 -12.78 6.87
C ASP A 358 21.98 -11.94 6.26
N SER A 359 21.71 -10.66 5.96
CA SER A 359 22.72 -9.67 5.57
C SER A 359 22.26 -8.25 5.89
N MET A 360 23.20 -7.31 5.95
CA MET A 360 22.89 -5.89 6.04
C MET A 360 22.17 -5.34 4.80
N HIS A 361 22.32 -5.97 3.63
CA HIS A 361 21.54 -5.65 2.44
C HIS A 361 20.04 -5.91 2.68
N ASP A 362 19.71 -7.04 3.32
CA ASP A 362 18.34 -7.37 3.68
C ASP A 362 17.78 -6.41 4.72
N TYR A 363 18.60 -5.99 5.69
CA TYR A 363 18.23 -4.94 6.64
C TYR A 363 17.78 -3.67 5.92
N TYR A 364 18.63 -3.09 5.07
CA TYR A 364 18.30 -1.83 4.44
C TYR A 364 17.09 -1.94 3.52
N THR A 365 16.97 -3.03 2.75
CA THR A 365 15.80 -3.32 1.92
C THR A 365 14.52 -3.33 2.75
N VAL A 366 14.49 -4.08 3.86
CA VAL A 366 13.33 -4.17 4.76
C VAL A 366 13.04 -2.82 5.41
N THR A 367 14.07 -2.02 5.75
CA THR A 367 13.83 -0.69 6.34
C THR A 367 13.26 0.32 5.36
N GLU A 368 13.64 0.28 4.08
CA GLU A 368 13.05 1.14 3.05
C GLU A 368 11.58 0.76 2.81
N GLU A 369 11.27 -0.54 2.78
CA GLU A 369 9.89 -1.02 2.72
C GLU A 369 9.07 -0.61 3.95
N LEU A 370 9.67 -0.68 5.14
CA LEU A 370 9.02 -0.26 6.39
C LEU A 370 8.67 1.23 6.35
N LYS A 371 9.58 2.09 5.87
CA LYS A 371 9.34 3.53 5.68
C LYS A 371 8.20 3.76 4.69
N ALA A 372 8.25 3.10 3.53
CA ALA A 372 7.26 3.27 2.48
C ALA A 372 5.86 2.79 2.88
N PHE A 373 5.76 1.68 3.61
CA PHE A 373 4.49 1.04 3.94
C PHE A 373 3.86 1.56 5.24
N SER A 374 4.68 1.89 6.24
CA SER A 374 4.19 2.20 7.60
C SER A 374 4.49 3.61 8.08
N GLY A 375 5.33 4.37 7.36
CA GLY A 375 5.81 5.67 7.82
C GLY A 375 6.67 5.58 9.08
N ILE A 376 7.32 4.43 9.32
CA ILE A 376 8.20 4.18 10.46
C ILE A 376 9.64 3.99 9.94
N SER A 377 10.58 4.65 10.61
CA SER A 377 12.00 4.48 10.39
C SER A 377 12.64 3.69 11.53
N CYS A 378 13.61 2.86 11.17
CA CYS A 378 14.41 2.03 12.07
C CYS A 378 15.79 2.68 12.16
N LEU A 379 16.01 3.49 13.19
CA LEU A 379 17.27 4.21 13.39
C LEU A 379 18.30 3.29 14.02
N LEU A 380 19.40 3.03 13.33
CA LEU A 380 20.46 2.16 13.83
C LEU A 380 21.00 2.65 15.18
N THR A 381 20.94 1.80 16.19
CA THR A 381 21.53 2.02 17.52
C THR A 381 22.70 1.08 17.80
N HIS A 382 22.74 -0.08 17.12
CA HIS A 382 23.86 -1.02 17.17
C HIS A 382 23.87 -1.90 15.91
N ALA A 383 25.07 -2.15 15.37
CA ALA A 383 25.33 -3.20 14.39
C ALA A 383 26.63 -3.92 14.81
N LYS A 384 26.65 -5.25 14.70
CA LYS A 384 27.84 -6.06 14.99
C LYS A 384 28.93 -5.95 13.90
N PRO A 385 30.19 -6.29 14.24
CA PRO A 385 30.76 -6.28 15.58
C PRO A 385 31.60 -5.00 15.76
N LEU A 386 31.10 -4.07 16.56
CA LEU A 386 31.97 -3.09 17.21
C LEU A 386 32.84 -3.85 18.24
N ASP A 387 34.04 -4.30 17.86
CA ASP A 387 35.05 -4.88 18.76
C ASP A 387 36.03 -3.75 19.16
N ILE A 388 36.59 -3.53 20.37
CA ILE A 388 36.83 -4.26 21.62
C ILE A 388 36.89 -3.20 22.74
N GLN A 389 36.01 -3.22 23.77
CA GLN A 389 36.34 -2.84 25.17
C GLN A 389 35.23 -2.99 26.25
N ASP A 390 34.23 -3.87 26.09
CA ASP A 390 33.33 -4.13 27.22
C ASP A 390 32.93 -5.61 27.33
N GLU A 391 33.76 -6.38 28.04
CA GLU A 391 33.55 -7.81 28.32
C GLU A 391 32.30 -8.13 29.17
N LEU A 392 31.46 -7.15 29.53
CA LEU A 392 30.39 -7.34 30.51
C LEU A 392 28.98 -7.56 29.96
N ARG A 393 28.78 -7.70 28.64
CA ARG A 393 27.46 -8.06 28.08
C ARG A 393 27.50 -9.12 26.98
N LYS A 394 27.94 -10.33 27.31
CA LYS A 394 27.50 -11.52 26.55
C LYS A 394 26.01 -11.77 26.83
N ARG A 395 25.14 -11.35 25.91
CA ARG A 395 23.77 -11.90 25.79
C ARG A 395 23.77 -12.94 24.68
N GLU A 396 23.14 -14.07 24.97
CA GLU A 396 22.94 -15.23 24.10
C GLU A 396 22.33 -14.81 22.75
N VAL A 397 23.14 -14.75 21.70
CA VAL A 397 22.65 -14.67 20.31
C VAL A 397 23.55 -15.57 19.48
N SER A 398 22.91 -16.55 18.80
CA SER A 398 23.53 -17.56 17.95
C SER A 398 24.51 -16.95 16.95
N GLU A 399 25.68 -17.57 16.82
CA GLU A 399 26.62 -17.35 15.72
C GLU A 399 25.90 -17.66 14.39
N GLY A 400 25.71 -16.64 13.54
CA GLY A 400 25.14 -16.84 12.19
C GLY A 400 24.30 -15.70 11.59
N SER A 401 23.98 -14.62 12.31
CA SER A 401 23.16 -13.50 11.78
C SER A 401 23.70 -12.13 12.19
N ASP A 402 23.66 -11.14 11.29
CA ASP A 402 23.95 -9.74 11.59
C ASP A 402 22.84 -9.18 12.49
N ALA A 403 23.09 -9.19 13.80
CA ALA A 403 22.16 -8.63 14.77
C ALA A 403 22.19 -7.11 14.68
N VAL A 404 21.06 -6.52 14.29
CA VAL A 404 20.85 -5.08 14.19
C VAL A 404 19.90 -4.64 15.31
N GLU A 405 20.36 -3.73 16.16
CA GLU A 405 19.48 -3.02 17.08
C GLU A 405 19.11 -1.68 16.46
N CYS A 406 17.82 -1.39 16.43
CA CYS A 406 17.34 -0.10 15.96
C CYS A 406 16.24 0.49 16.84
N LEU A 407 16.16 1.80 16.82
CA LEU A 407 15.10 2.57 17.42
C LEU A 407 14.01 2.85 16.37
N LEU A 408 12.80 2.36 16.63
CA LEU A 408 11.64 2.68 15.79
C LEU A 408 11.12 4.08 16.11
N VAL A 409 11.02 4.92 15.08
CA VAL A 409 10.53 6.30 15.15
C VAL A 409 9.61 6.59 13.96
N PRO A 410 8.73 7.61 14.04
CA PRO A 410 8.06 8.13 12.85
C PRO A 410 9.09 8.58 11.81
N GLU A 411 8.84 8.25 10.55
CA GLU A 411 9.69 8.66 9.42
C GLU A 411 9.67 10.18 9.26
N LYS A 412 8.48 10.80 9.33
CA LYS A 412 8.33 12.27 9.29
C LYS A 412 8.76 12.87 10.63
N GLN A 413 10.03 13.25 10.72
CA GLN A 413 10.60 13.97 11.86
C GLN A 413 10.46 15.48 11.71
N LYS A 414 10.67 16.21 12.80
CA LYS A 414 10.65 17.68 12.81
C LYS A 414 11.98 18.25 12.28
N THR A 415 12.35 17.86 11.07
CA THR A 415 13.64 18.15 10.42
C THR A 415 13.45 18.65 8.98
N ALA A 416 14.41 19.40 8.48
CA ALA A 416 14.52 19.76 7.07
C ALA A 416 14.87 18.52 6.24
N ALA A 417 14.79 18.62 4.91
CA ALA A 417 15.14 17.53 4.01
C ALA A 417 16.59 17.06 4.18
N ASP A 418 17.51 17.93 4.58
CA ASP A 418 18.91 17.59 4.88
C ASP A 418 19.15 17.05 6.30
N GLY A 419 18.09 16.89 7.11
CA GLY A 419 18.14 16.45 8.50
C GLY A 419 18.31 17.56 9.54
N SER A 420 18.42 18.84 9.13
CA SER A 420 18.55 19.96 10.09
C SER A 420 17.33 20.07 11.00
N PRO A 421 17.48 20.29 12.32
CA PRO A 421 16.33 20.40 13.23
C PRO A 421 15.49 21.65 12.95
N CYS A 422 14.16 21.49 12.92
CA CYS A 422 13.22 22.59 12.68
C CYS A 422 12.61 23.14 13.98
N SER A 423 12.61 24.45 14.10
CA SER A 423 11.81 25.15 15.12
C SER A 423 10.31 25.06 14.80
N SER A 424 9.94 25.18 13.52
CA SER A 424 8.59 24.96 12.99
C SER A 424 8.63 24.48 11.54
N ILE A 425 7.56 23.81 11.12
CA ILE A 425 7.34 23.32 9.77
C ILE A 425 6.02 23.90 9.26
N SER A 426 6.01 24.35 8.01
CA SER A 426 4.80 24.75 7.27
C SER A 426 4.73 23.95 5.97
N ASP A 427 3.59 23.28 5.75
CA ASP A 427 3.31 22.45 4.57
C ASP A 427 2.05 23.02 3.91
N SER A 428 2.20 23.58 2.71
CA SER A 428 1.12 24.25 1.96
C SER A 428 0.53 23.37 0.85
N GLY A 429 0.99 22.12 0.71
CA GLY A 429 0.70 21.25 -0.42
C GLY A 429 1.54 21.57 -1.68
N GLU A 430 1.93 22.83 -1.89
CA GLU A 430 2.82 23.25 -2.98
C GLU A 430 4.31 23.16 -2.58
N SER A 431 4.63 23.46 -1.32
CA SER A 431 5.98 23.37 -0.76
C SER A 431 5.94 23.02 0.74
N CYS A 432 7.00 22.37 1.22
CA CYS A 432 7.24 22.17 2.64
C CYS A 432 8.45 23.00 3.06
N GLU A 433 8.24 23.90 4.02
CA GLU A 433 9.27 24.79 4.54
C GLU A 433 9.55 24.52 6.03
N CYS A 434 10.83 24.39 6.36
CA CYS A 434 11.35 24.21 7.71
C CYS A 434 12.09 25.48 8.15
N LYS A 435 11.64 26.08 9.26
CA LYS A 435 12.36 27.20 9.88
C LYS A 435 13.43 26.67 10.83
N THR A 436 14.69 26.85 10.47
CA THR A 436 15.85 26.54 11.32
C THR A 436 16.28 27.79 12.11
N ALA A 437 17.29 27.66 12.98
CA ALA A 437 17.77 28.77 13.81
C ALA A 437 18.40 29.93 13.01
N GLY A 438 18.79 29.71 11.76
CA GLY A 438 19.45 30.70 10.89
C GLY A 438 18.72 30.97 9.58
N ASP A 439 18.04 29.99 9.00
CA ASP A 439 17.47 30.06 7.64
C ASP A 439 16.17 29.26 7.49
N THR A 440 15.47 29.46 6.37
CA THR A 440 14.37 28.59 5.95
C THR A 440 14.89 27.58 4.94
N LYS A 441 14.74 26.28 5.24
CA LYS A 441 15.18 25.16 4.41
C LYS A 441 13.97 24.37 3.90
N PRO A 442 14.05 23.70 2.74
CA PRO A 442 12.99 22.81 2.30
C PRO A 442 12.88 21.58 3.23
N CYS A 443 11.68 21.05 3.40
CA CYS A 443 11.41 19.79 4.09
C CYS A 443 10.67 18.78 3.19
N CYS A 444 10.58 17.55 3.65
CA CYS A 444 9.87 16.48 2.95
C CYS A 444 8.39 16.43 3.34
N SER A 445 7.49 16.49 2.35
CA SER A 445 6.07 16.19 2.47
C SER A 445 5.77 14.70 2.28
N SER A 446 6.61 13.96 1.55
CA SER A 446 6.58 12.49 1.40
C SER A 446 7.73 11.81 2.16
N PRO A 447 7.69 10.47 2.35
CA PRO A 447 8.84 9.75 2.88
C PRO A 447 10.11 9.95 2.05
N CYS A 448 11.26 9.99 2.72
CA CYS A 448 12.57 10.05 2.09
C CYS A 448 13.08 8.64 1.76
N LEU A 449 13.01 8.27 0.48
CA LEU A 449 13.29 6.91 0.00
C LEU A 449 14.41 6.93 -1.04
N TYR A 450 15.15 5.81 -1.14
CA TYR A 450 16.18 5.65 -2.16
C TYR A 450 15.55 5.50 -3.55
N HIS A 451 16.10 6.19 -4.55
CA HIS A 451 15.62 6.14 -5.93
C HIS A 451 16.74 5.68 -6.86
N ASP A 452 16.61 4.45 -7.41
CA ASP A 452 17.67 3.79 -8.17
C ASP A 452 18.15 4.62 -9.37
N SER A 453 17.24 5.18 -10.16
CA SER A 453 17.61 5.94 -11.37
C SER A 453 18.28 7.29 -11.09
N LEU A 454 18.22 7.77 -9.84
CA LEU A 454 18.81 9.05 -9.41
C LEU A 454 19.95 8.82 -8.41
N GLU A 455 20.29 7.54 -8.16
CA GLU A 455 21.37 7.07 -7.31
C GLU A 455 21.42 7.78 -5.94
N GLY A 456 20.24 7.98 -5.34
CA GLY A 456 20.17 8.67 -4.07
C GLY A 456 18.78 8.86 -3.52
N TYR A 457 18.75 9.37 -2.30
CA TYR A 457 17.54 9.61 -1.56
C TYR A 457 16.78 10.83 -2.05
N ARG A 458 15.48 10.65 -2.27
CA ARG A 458 14.56 11.68 -2.76
C ARG A 458 13.28 11.69 -1.95
N CYS A 459 12.73 12.89 -1.78
CA CYS A 459 11.39 13.10 -1.26
C CYS A 459 10.72 14.22 -2.05
N TYR A 460 9.41 14.33 -1.95
CA TYR A 460 8.69 15.50 -2.41
C TYR A 460 8.68 16.57 -1.34
N SER A 461 8.81 17.83 -1.75
CA SER A 461 8.50 19.02 -0.97
C SER A 461 7.32 19.71 -1.66
N GLY A 462 6.11 19.40 -1.20
CA GLY A 462 4.89 19.68 -1.95
C GLY A 462 4.89 18.94 -3.29
N GLN A 463 5.03 19.66 -4.40
CA GLN A 463 5.06 19.09 -5.75
C GLN A 463 6.47 18.87 -6.32
N THR A 464 7.51 19.41 -5.67
CA THR A 464 8.88 19.37 -6.20
C THR A 464 9.65 18.21 -5.59
N GLN A 465 10.25 17.36 -6.41
CA GLN A 465 11.16 16.31 -5.92
C GLN A 465 12.51 16.94 -5.57
N ILE A 466 12.99 16.68 -4.35
CA ILE A 466 14.26 17.21 -3.83
C ILE A 466 15.13 16.10 -3.24
N PRO A 467 16.46 16.28 -3.18
CA PRO A 467 17.34 15.42 -2.38
C PRO A 467 16.97 15.47 -0.91
N CYS A 468 17.09 14.34 -0.23
CA CYS A 468 16.84 14.26 1.20
C CYS A 468 17.82 13.31 1.90
N SER A 469 17.98 13.50 3.20
CA SER A 469 18.69 12.62 4.10
C SER A 469 17.66 11.82 4.90
N PRO A 470 17.57 10.51 4.72
CA PRO A 470 16.60 9.71 5.46
C PRO A 470 17.00 9.66 6.94
N PRO A 471 16.05 9.46 7.86
CA PRO A 471 16.37 9.06 9.23
C PRO A 471 16.77 7.57 9.23
N TYR A 472 18.05 7.27 9.50
CA TYR A 472 18.58 5.89 9.43
C TYR A 472 19.53 5.48 10.56
N SER A 473 20.20 6.41 11.26
CA SER A 473 21.18 6.06 12.31
C SER A 473 21.28 7.13 13.40
N VAL A 474 21.50 6.69 14.63
CA VAL A 474 21.87 7.55 15.78
C VAL A 474 23.28 7.25 16.30
N ILE A 475 24.08 6.52 15.53
CA ILE A 475 25.48 6.20 15.85
C ILE A 475 26.39 6.55 14.67
N THR A 476 27.62 6.94 14.98
CA THR A 476 28.69 7.21 14.01
C THR A 476 29.16 5.91 13.37
N TYR A 477 30.02 6.00 12.35
CA TYR A 477 30.63 4.80 11.77
C TYR A 477 31.49 4.00 12.77
N LYS A 478 31.96 4.66 13.85
CA LYS A 478 32.70 4.04 14.97
C LYS A 478 31.78 3.55 16.09
N GLY A 479 30.46 3.66 15.93
CA GLY A 479 29.49 3.29 16.95
C GLY A 479 29.33 4.30 18.09
N GLU A 480 29.92 5.49 18.00
CA GLU A 480 29.72 6.54 19.00
C GLU A 480 28.30 7.10 18.90
N ARG A 481 27.68 7.40 20.03
CA ARG A 481 26.29 7.87 20.05
C ARG A 481 26.20 9.34 19.63
N CYS A 482 25.33 9.62 18.66
CA CYS A 482 24.97 10.96 18.25
C CYS A 482 24.00 11.61 19.26
N MET A 483 24.01 12.94 19.33
CA MET A 483 23.00 13.72 20.03
C MET A 483 21.62 13.53 19.39
N ASP A 484 20.58 13.46 20.21
CA ASP A 484 19.24 13.14 19.74
C ASP A 484 18.68 14.20 18.74
N ASP A 485 19.09 15.47 18.86
CA ASP A 485 18.71 16.59 17.97
C ASP A 485 19.62 16.72 16.73
N TYR A 486 20.73 15.97 16.69
CA TYR A 486 21.70 15.97 15.61
C TYR A 486 22.13 14.53 15.31
N GLN A 487 21.19 13.76 14.77
CA GLN A 487 21.39 12.36 14.35
C GLN A 487 22.24 12.30 13.07
N CYS A 488 22.45 11.11 12.50
CA CYS A 488 23.19 11.03 11.25
C CYS A 488 22.40 11.61 10.08
N ALA A 489 22.91 12.71 9.51
CA ALA A 489 22.34 13.35 8.33
C ALA A 489 23.41 14.16 7.57
N THR A 490 23.04 14.77 6.45
CA THR A 490 23.97 15.57 5.63
C THR A 490 24.12 17.01 6.14
N TYR A 491 23.06 17.59 6.71
CA TYR A 491 23.03 18.99 7.17
C TYR A 491 23.45 20.03 6.12
N GLY A 492 23.29 19.69 4.84
CA GLY A 492 23.70 20.51 3.70
C GLY A 492 25.14 20.27 3.23
N CYS A 493 25.84 19.28 3.78
CA CYS A 493 27.16 18.83 3.33
C CYS A 493 27.05 17.67 2.31
N ASP A 494 28.17 17.34 1.67
CA ASP A 494 28.33 16.18 0.77
C ASP A 494 28.65 14.86 1.50
N PHE A 495 28.65 14.88 2.84
CA PHE A 495 28.91 13.73 3.69
C PHE A 495 27.89 13.64 4.83
N TYR A 496 27.72 12.44 5.37
CA TYR A 496 26.88 12.20 6.54
C TYR A 496 27.71 12.32 7.81
N TRP A 497 27.16 13.01 8.81
CA TRP A 497 27.84 13.24 10.08
C TRP A 497 26.83 13.50 11.19
N CYS A 498 27.30 13.55 12.43
CA CYS A 498 26.48 13.89 13.58
C CYS A 498 27.31 14.54 14.70
N TRP A 499 26.64 15.17 15.67
CA TRP A 499 27.30 15.68 16.87
C TRP A 499 27.37 14.60 17.95
N THR A 500 28.57 14.28 18.46
CA THR A 500 28.77 13.27 19.52
C THR A 500 28.86 13.89 20.91
N GLY A 501 29.12 15.20 20.99
CA GLY A 501 29.20 15.94 22.26
C GLY A 501 30.37 15.56 23.17
N SER A 502 31.24 14.64 22.76
CA SER A 502 32.40 14.19 23.52
C SER A 502 33.65 14.94 23.07
N LEU A 503 34.39 15.55 24.00
CA LEU A 503 35.72 16.11 23.69
C LEU A 503 36.69 14.95 23.35
N PRO A 504 37.67 15.13 22.44
CA PRO A 504 38.14 16.39 21.85
C PRO A 504 37.45 16.82 20.54
N HIS A 505 36.62 15.94 19.94
CA HIS A 505 35.90 16.21 18.69
C HIS A 505 34.40 16.16 18.94
N ASN A 506 33.77 17.32 18.87
CA ASN A 506 32.36 17.49 19.16
C ASN A 506 31.42 16.91 18.08
N TRP A 507 31.97 16.44 16.95
CA TRP A 507 31.28 15.76 15.85
C TRP A 507 32.12 14.59 15.30
N ASP A 508 31.48 13.64 14.61
CA ASP A 508 32.13 12.56 13.87
C ASP A 508 31.32 12.17 12.63
N TYR A 509 31.92 11.40 11.73
CA TYR A 509 31.27 10.93 10.50
C TYR A 509 30.25 9.81 10.77
N CYS A 510 29.22 9.77 9.94
CA CYS A 510 28.27 8.66 9.89
C CYS A 510 28.48 7.85 8.62
N SER A 511 28.24 6.54 8.69
CA SER A 511 28.18 5.70 7.51
C SER A 511 26.97 6.09 6.66
N PRO A 512 27.12 6.49 5.38
CA PRO A 512 25.97 6.80 4.56
C PRO A 512 25.09 5.56 4.39
N PRO A 513 23.75 5.72 4.24
CA PRO A 513 22.85 4.61 4.00
C PRO A 513 22.95 4.12 2.53
N LEU A 514 24.13 3.66 2.12
CA LEU A 514 24.45 3.22 0.76
C LEU A 514 24.87 1.75 0.76
N TRP A 515 23.90 0.85 0.96
CA TRP A 515 24.15 -0.60 1.08
C TRP A 515 24.50 -1.28 -0.26
N HIS A 516 24.30 -0.59 -1.38
CA HIS A 516 24.77 -1.02 -2.71
C HIS A 516 26.21 -0.63 -2.99
N SER A 517 26.87 0.11 -2.08
CA SER A 517 28.24 0.53 -2.32
C SER A 517 29.21 -0.65 -2.36
N LYS A 518 30.14 -0.59 -3.31
CA LYS A 518 31.00 -1.71 -3.66
C LYS A 518 32.44 -1.26 -3.78
N ALA A 519 33.33 -2.05 -3.19
CA ALA A 519 34.76 -1.84 -3.25
C ALA A 519 35.34 -2.30 -4.60
N LYS A 520 36.48 -1.72 -4.96
CA LYS A 520 37.27 -2.04 -6.15
C LYS A 520 37.72 -3.51 -6.19
N ASN A 521 37.88 -4.15 -5.03
CA ASN A 521 38.13 -5.59 -4.91
C ASN A 521 36.90 -6.49 -5.08
N TRP A 522 35.77 -5.95 -5.56
CA TRP A 522 34.50 -6.64 -5.83
C TRP A 522 33.70 -7.06 -4.60
N LYS A 523 34.13 -6.70 -3.39
CA LYS A 523 33.37 -6.93 -2.17
C LYS A 523 32.39 -5.79 -1.92
N TYR A 524 31.23 -6.09 -1.36
CA TYR A 524 30.34 -5.04 -0.86
C TYR A 524 30.97 -4.34 0.33
N CYS A 525 30.77 -3.02 0.41
CA CYS A 525 31.22 -2.25 1.56
C CYS A 525 30.46 -2.66 2.81
N HIS A 526 31.14 -2.65 3.95
CA HIS A 526 30.52 -2.91 5.23
C HIS A 526 29.46 -1.84 5.54
N SER A 527 28.34 -2.23 6.14
CA SER A 527 27.18 -1.34 6.35
C SER A 527 27.46 -0.17 7.29
N ASN A 528 28.23 -0.41 8.35
CA ASN A 528 28.69 0.62 9.27
C ASN A 528 29.83 1.47 8.70
N HIS A 529 30.29 1.19 7.47
CA HIS A 529 31.35 1.93 6.80
C HIS A 529 31.20 1.92 5.27
N ALA A 530 30.01 2.29 4.80
CA ALA A 530 29.67 2.33 3.38
C ALA A 530 30.51 3.38 2.63
N CYS A 531 30.56 3.28 1.29
CA CYS A 531 31.48 4.10 0.51
C CYS A 531 31.33 5.63 0.73
N ALA A 532 32.33 6.24 1.35
CA ALA A 532 32.41 7.68 1.59
C ALA A 532 33.85 8.15 1.83
N LYS A 533 34.05 9.47 1.93
CA LYS A 533 35.37 10.07 2.16
C LYS A 533 35.89 9.88 3.59
N TYR A 534 35.01 9.98 4.60
CA TYR A 534 35.39 9.92 6.02
C TYR A 534 36.57 10.83 6.41
N GLY A 535 36.65 12.01 5.79
CA GLY A 535 37.76 12.97 5.99
C GLY A 535 39.01 12.72 5.14
N SER A 536 38.98 11.72 4.25
CA SER A 536 39.99 11.48 3.21
C SER A 536 39.72 12.28 1.93
N GLU A 537 40.73 12.36 1.06
CA GLU A 537 40.62 12.95 -0.29
C GLU A 537 39.88 12.03 -1.27
N TYR A 538 39.73 10.74 -0.94
CA TYR A 538 39.12 9.71 -1.78
C TYR A 538 38.05 8.94 -1.01
N LYS A 539 37.10 8.34 -1.74
CA LYS A 539 36.10 7.45 -1.13
C LYS A 539 36.68 6.06 -0.91
N TRP A 540 36.38 5.50 0.24
CA TRP A 540 36.82 4.16 0.64
C TRP A 540 35.79 3.52 1.57
N CYS A 541 35.91 2.21 1.76
CA CYS A 541 35.10 1.46 2.70
C CYS A 541 35.86 0.25 3.25
N TYR A 542 35.37 -0.31 4.37
CA TYR A 542 35.81 -1.63 4.83
C TYR A 542 35.11 -2.73 4.05
N THR A 543 35.81 -3.83 3.81
CA THR A 543 35.33 -4.96 3.02
C THR A 543 35.22 -6.26 3.81
N ASP A 544 35.61 -6.23 5.09
CA ASP A 544 35.46 -7.29 6.09
C ASP A 544 35.69 -6.73 7.52
N ASP A 545 35.44 -7.59 8.51
CA ASP A 545 35.57 -7.27 9.95
C ASP A 545 37.04 -7.22 10.43
N GLU A 546 38.00 -7.66 9.61
CA GLU A 546 39.43 -7.63 9.93
C GLU A 546 40.05 -6.24 9.68
N GLY A 547 39.24 -5.29 9.18
CA GLY A 547 39.68 -3.93 8.87
C GLY A 547 40.33 -3.80 7.50
N ASN A 548 40.18 -4.78 6.59
CA ASN A 548 40.65 -4.63 5.22
C ASN A 548 39.77 -3.60 4.49
N TRP A 549 40.42 -2.60 3.91
CA TRP A 549 39.74 -1.52 3.18
C TRP A 549 40.16 -1.48 1.72
N ASP A 550 39.32 -0.87 0.90
CA ASP A 550 39.64 -0.55 -0.49
C ASP A 550 38.91 0.73 -0.93
N TYR A 551 39.33 1.27 -2.06
CA TYR A 551 38.58 2.30 -2.79
C TYR A 551 37.24 1.74 -3.24
N CYS A 552 36.24 2.62 -3.39
CA CYS A 552 34.88 2.17 -3.60
C CYS A 552 34.08 3.09 -4.51
N CYS A 553 32.97 2.56 -5.01
CA CYS A 553 31.93 3.26 -5.74
C CYS A 553 30.68 3.33 -4.85
N THR A 554 29.95 4.44 -4.92
CA THR A 554 28.72 4.64 -4.12
C THR A 554 27.55 3.76 -4.55
N SER A 555 27.63 3.15 -5.73
CA SER A 555 26.62 2.29 -6.34
C SER A 555 27.30 1.09 -7.03
N ASP A 556 26.56 -0.01 -7.18
CA ASP A 556 26.98 -1.20 -7.93
C ASP A 556 26.38 -1.22 -9.34
N ASP A 557 26.43 -0.10 -10.05
CA ASP A 557 26.02 0.01 -11.46
C ASP A 557 27.20 -0.13 -12.44
N CYS A 558 26.91 -0.05 -13.73
CA CYS A 558 27.87 -0.20 -14.83
C CYS A 558 28.60 1.07 -15.23
N TYR A 559 28.20 2.20 -14.66
CA TYR A 559 28.64 3.55 -15.01
C TYR A 559 29.42 4.22 -13.87
N SER A 560 29.50 3.62 -12.69
CA SER A 560 30.16 4.20 -11.53
C SER A 560 31.68 3.93 -11.54
N ALA A 561 32.45 5.02 -11.49
CA ALA A 561 33.89 4.99 -11.28
C ALA A 561 34.27 5.42 -9.86
N VAL A 562 35.43 4.98 -9.39
CA VAL A 562 35.94 5.18 -8.02
C VAL A 562 36.14 6.67 -7.65
N ASN A 563 36.30 7.54 -8.63
CA ASN A 563 36.47 8.99 -8.45
C ASN A 563 35.15 9.78 -8.50
N ASP A 564 34.00 9.13 -8.38
CA ASP A 564 32.66 9.71 -8.52
C ASP A 564 32.33 10.26 -9.91
N GLN A 565 33.14 9.95 -10.92
CA GLN A 565 32.78 10.25 -12.30
C GLN A 565 31.96 9.13 -12.91
N THR A 566 31.13 9.51 -13.88
CA THR A 566 30.33 8.57 -14.67
C THR A 566 31.16 8.06 -15.83
N CYS A 567 31.28 6.75 -15.97
CA CYS A 567 31.82 6.09 -17.14
C CYS A 567 31.05 6.52 -18.38
N ARG A 568 31.77 6.65 -19.48
CA ARG A 568 31.17 6.91 -20.78
C ARG A 568 30.19 5.81 -21.16
N SER A 569 29.11 6.23 -21.81
CA SER A 569 28.05 5.33 -22.24
C SER A 569 28.50 4.26 -23.26
N ASP A 570 29.56 4.55 -24.02
CA ASP A 570 30.17 3.64 -24.98
C ASP A 570 31.37 2.85 -24.44
N HIS A 571 31.73 3.06 -23.17
CA HIS A 571 32.84 2.36 -22.51
C HIS A 571 32.50 2.05 -21.05
N LEU A 572 31.56 1.11 -20.86
CA LEU A 572 31.10 0.66 -19.55
C LEU A 572 32.24 0.09 -18.71
N CYS A 573 32.00 -0.03 -17.41
CA CYS A 573 32.92 -0.73 -16.53
C CYS A 573 33.16 -2.17 -17.03
N GLY A 574 34.44 -2.51 -17.25
CA GLY A 574 34.84 -3.82 -17.75
C GLY A 574 36.34 -4.03 -17.65
N TYR A 575 36.77 -5.27 -17.91
CA TYR A 575 38.20 -5.61 -17.91
C TYR A 575 38.95 -4.96 -19.08
N HIS A 576 38.31 -4.81 -20.25
CA HIS A 576 38.90 -4.23 -21.47
C HIS A 576 40.31 -4.74 -21.80
N GLY A 577 40.55 -6.04 -21.55
CA GLY A 577 41.85 -6.70 -21.79
C GLY A 577 42.88 -6.56 -20.67
N TYR A 578 42.52 -5.99 -19.51
CA TYR A 578 43.36 -5.86 -18.31
C TYR A 578 42.88 -6.80 -17.19
N SER A 579 43.64 -6.88 -16.10
CA SER A 579 43.30 -7.69 -14.91
C SER A 579 42.46 -6.94 -13.87
N TYR A 580 42.07 -5.69 -14.15
CA TYR A 580 41.29 -4.82 -13.30
C TYR A 580 40.15 -4.22 -14.12
N LEU A 581 39.02 -3.89 -13.47
CA LEU A 581 37.97 -3.15 -14.17
C LEU A 581 38.23 -1.66 -14.15
N TRP A 582 37.92 -1.04 -15.27
CA TRP A 582 38.07 0.39 -15.45
C TRP A 582 37.14 0.89 -16.57
N CYS A 583 37.01 2.20 -16.68
CA CYS A 583 36.29 2.85 -17.76
C CYS A 583 36.91 4.22 -18.11
N TYR A 584 36.62 4.73 -19.30
CA TYR A 584 36.85 6.14 -19.59
C TYR A 584 35.75 6.99 -18.97
N THR A 585 36.12 8.09 -18.33
CA THR A 585 35.19 9.02 -17.67
C THR A 585 34.92 10.28 -18.50
N ASP A 586 35.68 10.50 -19.59
CA ASP A 586 35.43 11.56 -20.56
C ASP A 586 35.95 11.26 -21.98
N ASP A 587 35.66 12.18 -22.91
CA ASP A 587 36.01 12.07 -24.33
C ASP A 587 37.48 12.40 -24.64
N ILE A 588 38.22 12.95 -23.67
CA ILE A 588 39.63 13.31 -23.84
C ILE A 588 40.59 12.23 -23.31
N GLY A 589 40.05 11.13 -22.80
CA GLY A 589 40.79 9.93 -22.45
C GLY A 589 41.16 9.80 -20.98
N ASN A 590 40.54 10.59 -20.09
CA ASN A 590 40.64 10.34 -18.65
C ASN A 590 39.89 9.04 -18.30
N TRP A 591 40.46 8.28 -17.38
CA TRP A 591 39.95 6.97 -16.99
C TRP A 591 40.09 6.76 -15.50
N ASP A 592 39.27 5.87 -14.94
CA ASP A 592 39.41 5.42 -13.57
C ASP A 592 38.98 3.97 -13.40
N TYR A 593 39.31 3.40 -12.24
CA TYR A 593 38.83 2.10 -11.79
C TYR A 593 37.34 2.15 -11.47
N CYS A 594 36.73 0.98 -11.55
CA CYS A 594 35.30 0.81 -11.33
C CYS A 594 35.02 -0.42 -10.45
N CYS A 595 33.77 -0.59 -10.03
CA CYS A 595 33.42 -1.53 -8.96
C CYS A 595 32.50 -2.69 -9.39
N LYS A 596 32.12 -2.80 -10.68
CA LYS A 596 31.28 -3.92 -11.18
C LYS A 596 31.52 -4.31 -12.63
N ASP A 597 31.73 -5.58 -12.88
CA ASP A 597 31.86 -6.09 -14.26
C ASP A 597 30.50 -6.09 -14.96
N CYS A 598 30.47 -5.51 -16.16
CA CYS A 598 29.28 -5.33 -16.97
C CYS A 598 29.45 -5.87 -18.40
N HIS A 599 30.45 -6.73 -18.62
CA HIS A 599 30.76 -7.36 -19.89
C HIS A 599 30.57 -8.87 -19.90
#